data_AF-M2U7D7-F1
#
_entry.id   AF-M2U7D7-F1
#
_cell.length_a   1.000
_cell.length_b   1.000
_cell.length_c   1.000
_cell.angle_alpha   90.00
_cell.angle_beta   90.00
_cell.angle_gamma   90.00
#
_symmetry.space_group_name_H-M   'P 1'
#
loop_
_entity.id
_entity.type
_entity.pdbx_description
1 polymer ?
#
loop_
_entity_poly.entity_id
_entity_poly.type
_entity_poly.pdbx_seq_one_letter_code
_entity_poly.pdbx_strand_id
1 'polypeptide(L)'
;MLAARQTFPKFLVGAALALGTAVPAASQTPFGGLSSEGRARLAAAMAREEQPALNAAIMKARAKVLDLLSAEELDADAIADAQKEERRLVMQEHARAHARMLDAYKGLSAGDRQAFAAAVKMREARIRMEMSRARDRMEKLDQLMEYQAQRMAQIRAQQRRGASQQVSEDR
;
A
#
# COMPACT_ATOMS: atom_id res chain seq x y z
N MET A 1 30.27 -12.89 -21.11
CA MET A 1 30.82 -11.76 -20.32
C MET A 1 29.66 -10.99 -19.72
N LEU A 2 29.89 -10.44 -18.53
CA LEU A 2 28.90 -10.07 -17.52
C LEU A 2 27.81 -9.10 -17.99
N ALA A 3 26.60 -9.38 -17.50
CA ALA A 3 25.42 -8.54 -17.58
C ALA A 3 25.55 -7.30 -16.68
N ALA A 4 25.28 -6.12 -17.23
CA ALA A 4 25.01 -4.91 -16.47
C ALA A 4 23.50 -4.61 -16.59
N ARG A 5 22.70 -5.22 -15.72
CA ARG A 5 21.29 -4.86 -15.55
C ARG A 5 21.21 -3.71 -14.54
N GLN A 6 20.85 -2.54 -15.05
CA GLN A 6 20.50 -1.37 -14.27
C GLN A 6 19.32 -1.69 -13.35
N THR A 7 19.55 -1.54 -12.05
CA THR A 7 18.53 -1.57 -11.01
C THR A 7 17.74 -0.27 -11.05
N PHE A 8 16.51 -0.32 -11.58
CA PHE A 8 15.51 0.71 -11.33
C PHE A 8 14.77 0.41 -10.01
N PRO A 9 14.59 1.39 -9.12
CA PRO A 9 13.79 1.21 -7.92
C PRO A 9 12.31 1.09 -8.30
N LYS A 10 11.72 -0.07 -8.02
CA LYS A 10 10.28 -0.34 -8.04
C LYS A 10 9.60 0.50 -6.97
N PHE A 11 9.09 1.67 -7.34
CA PHE A 11 8.04 2.32 -6.56
C PHE A 11 6.87 2.62 -7.48
N LEU A 12 5.69 2.41 -6.93
CA LEU A 12 4.36 2.64 -7.51
C LEU A 12 3.90 1.52 -8.44
N VAL A 13 3.18 0.54 -7.87
CA VAL A 13 1.73 0.37 -8.06
C VAL A 13 1.32 -0.81 -7.18
N GLY A 14 0.37 -0.55 -6.28
CA GLY A 14 -0.14 -1.54 -5.33
C GLY A 14 -0.22 -0.96 -3.94
N ALA A 15 -1.11 0.02 -3.75
CA ALA A 15 -1.69 0.28 -2.43
C ALA A 15 -2.57 -0.93 -2.05
N ALA A 16 -1.90 -2.07 -1.87
CA ALA A 16 -2.37 -3.14 -1.03
C ALA A 16 -2.65 -2.51 0.32
N LEU A 17 -3.80 -2.85 0.89
CA LEU A 17 -4.17 -2.60 2.27
C LEU A 17 -3.19 -3.38 3.18
N ALA A 18 -1.93 -2.95 3.23
CA ALA A 18 -0.91 -3.41 4.13
C ALA A 18 -1.12 -2.69 5.46
N LEU A 19 -2.11 -3.13 6.22
CA LEU A 19 -2.24 -2.82 7.65
C LEU A 19 -1.26 -3.65 8.48
N GLY A 20 -0.01 -3.71 8.04
CA GLY A 20 1.02 -4.60 8.57
C GLY A 20 2.42 -4.06 8.31
N THR A 21 2.71 -2.84 8.73
CA THR A 21 4.09 -2.42 9.00
C THR A 21 4.13 -1.61 10.29
N ALA A 22 4.96 -2.10 11.20
CA ALA A 22 5.26 -1.62 12.54
C ALA A 22 5.22 -0.08 12.73
N VAL A 23 4.52 0.34 13.79
CA VAL A 23 4.78 1.58 14.52
C VAL A 23 5.08 1.16 15.97
N PRO A 24 6.16 1.66 16.60
CA PRO A 24 6.48 1.28 17.98
C PRO A 24 5.44 1.85 18.95
N ALA A 25 5.25 1.11 20.04
CA ALA A 25 4.22 1.30 21.05
C ALA A 25 4.22 2.72 21.67
N ALA A 26 3.07 3.39 21.58
CA ALA A 26 2.49 4.06 22.74
C ALA A 26 1.33 3.17 23.20
N SER A 27 1.37 2.80 24.48
CA SER A 27 0.52 1.83 25.17
C SER A 27 -0.97 2.21 25.22
N GLN A 28 -1.63 2.22 24.07
CA GLN A 28 -3.08 2.06 24.00
C GLN A 28 -3.31 0.65 23.46
N THR A 29 -3.58 -0.28 24.38
CA THR A 29 -4.13 -1.60 24.04
C THR A 29 -5.20 -1.36 22.97
N PRO A 30 -5.12 -2.01 21.80
CA PRO A 30 -6.18 -1.88 20.81
C PRO A 30 -7.49 -2.21 21.55
N PHE A 31 -8.44 -1.27 21.47
CA PHE A 31 -9.73 -1.36 22.15
C PHE A 31 -9.69 -1.24 23.69
N GLY A 32 -8.86 -0.34 24.25
CA GLY A 32 -8.76 -0.12 25.70
C GLY A 32 -10.07 0.25 26.44
N GLY A 33 -11.14 0.62 25.73
CA GLY A 33 -12.48 0.84 26.29
C GLY A 33 -13.37 -0.40 26.34
N LEU A 34 -12.91 -1.55 25.86
CA LEU A 34 -13.65 -2.81 25.90
C LEU A 34 -13.45 -3.55 27.23
N SER A 35 -14.50 -4.24 27.66
CA SER A 35 -14.42 -5.26 28.70
C SER A 35 -13.40 -6.36 28.34
N SER A 36 -12.93 -7.10 29.35
CA SER A 36 -12.05 -8.26 29.13
C SER A 36 -12.72 -9.30 28.22
N GLU A 37 -14.01 -9.55 28.42
CA GLU A 37 -14.80 -10.47 27.61
C GLU A 37 -14.95 -9.97 26.17
N GLY A 38 -15.28 -8.69 25.98
CA GLY A 38 -15.40 -8.07 24.65
C GLY A 38 -14.08 -8.11 23.88
N ARG A 39 -12.96 -7.88 24.55
CA ARG A 39 -11.62 -8.04 23.96
C ARG A 39 -11.35 -9.48 23.55
N ALA A 40 -11.67 -10.46 24.40
CA ALA A 40 -11.45 -11.88 24.08
C ALA A 40 -12.29 -12.32 22.86
N ARG A 41 -13.56 -11.91 22.79
CA ARG A 41 -14.45 -12.22 21.66
C ARG A 41 -13.92 -11.63 20.35
N LEU A 42 -13.52 -10.36 20.35
CA LEU A 42 -12.97 -9.73 19.16
C LEU A 42 -11.59 -10.29 18.79
N ALA A 43 -10.74 -10.59 19.77
CA ALA A 43 -9.45 -11.23 19.53
C ALA A 43 -9.62 -12.60 18.87
N ALA A 44 -10.57 -13.42 19.34
CA ALA A 44 -10.88 -14.72 18.74
C ALA A 44 -11.39 -14.59 17.29
N ALA A 45 -12.21 -13.57 17.00
CA ALA A 45 -12.73 -13.34 15.65
C ALA A 45 -11.68 -12.74 14.69
N MET A 46 -10.76 -11.93 15.21
CA MET A 46 -9.62 -11.38 14.47
C MET A 46 -8.48 -12.37 14.30
N ALA A 47 -8.39 -13.39 15.17
CA ALA A 47 -7.46 -14.48 14.98
C ALA A 47 -7.75 -15.12 13.62
N ARG A 48 -6.72 -15.19 12.78
CA ARG A 48 -6.84 -15.83 11.48
C ARG A 48 -7.16 -17.30 11.72
N GLU A 49 -8.37 -17.69 11.34
CA GLU A 49 -8.66 -19.08 11.07
C GLU A 49 -7.83 -19.47 9.86
N GLU A 50 -6.77 -20.24 10.07
CA GLU A 50 -5.89 -20.65 8.98
C GLU A 50 -6.69 -21.48 7.99
N GLN A 51 -6.79 -20.99 6.75
CA GLN A 51 -7.20 -21.79 5.61
C GLN A 51 -6.03 -21.94 4.65
N PRO A 52 -5.17 -22.95 4.88
CA PRO A 52 -3.97 -23.16 4.10
C PRO A 52 -4.27 -23.28 2.61
N ALA A 53 -5.37 -23.96 2.24
CA ALA A 53 -5.77 -24.15 0.86
C ALA A 53 -6.15 -22.84 0.14
N LEU A 54 -6.96 -21.99 0.77
CA LEU A 54 -7.37 -20.71 0.18
C LEU A 54 -6.19 -19.73 0.11
N ASN A 55 -5.36 -19.68 1.15
CA ASN A 55 -4.14 -18.88 1.15
C ASN A 55 -3.16 -19.35 0.06
N ALA A 56 -2.96 -20.65 -0.09
CA ALA A 56 -2.14 -21.21 -1.16
C ALA A 56 -2.70 -20.87 -2.55
N ALA A 57 -4.04 -20.91 -2.73
CA ALA A 57 -4.69 -20.53 -3.97
C ALA A 57 -4.47 -19.03 -4.31
N ILE A 58 -4.60 -18.13 -3.32
CA ILE A 58 -4.33 -16.70 -3.49
C ILE A 58 -2.87 -16.48 -3.90
N MET A 59 -1.92 -17.14 -3.21
CA MET A 59 -0.50 -17.01 -3.52
C MET A 59 -0.17 -17.55 -4.91
N LYS A 60 -0.78 -18.66 -5.31
CA LYS A 60 -0.64 -19.24 -6.65
C LYS A 60 -1.19 -18.31 -7.74
N ALA A 61 -2.37 -17.72 -7.52
CA ALA A 61 -2.96 -16.76 -8.45
C ALA A 61 -2.07 -15.50 -8.60
N ARG A 62 -1.54 -14.99 -7.48
CA ARG A 62 -0.59 -13.88 -7.48
C ARG A 62 0.71 -14.20 -8.22
N ALA A 63 1.28 -15.39 -7.98
CA ALA A 63 2.47 -15.83 -8.70
C ALA A 63 2.23 -15.85 -10.21
N LYS A 64 1.08 -16.39 -10.66
CA LYS A 64 0.70 -16.37 -12.07
C LYS A 64 0.65 -14.96 -12.67
N VAL A 65 0.13 -13.97 -11.94
CA VAL A 65 0.13 -12.56 -12.39
C VAL A 65 1.56 -12.05 -12.57
N LEU A 66 2.45 -12.34 -11.62
CA LEU A 66 3.85 -11.90 -11.69
C LEU A 66 4.62 -12.58 -12.81
N ASP A 67 4.36 -13.87 -13.04
CA ASP A 67 4.98 -14.64 -14.12
C ASP A 67 4.59 -14.03 -15.48
N LEU A 68 3.30 -13.76 -15.69
CA LEU A 68 2.79 -13.13 -16.91
C LEU A 68 3.34 -11.71 -17.14
N LEU A 69 3.49 -10.92 -16.08
CA LEU A 69 4.12 -9.59 -16.16
C LEU A 69 5.62 -9.65 -16.49
N SER A 70 6.28 -10.78 -16.20
CA SER A 70 7.70 -10.99 -16.47
C SER A 70 8.00 -11.70 -17.79
N ALA A 71 6.96 -12.10 -18.52
CA ALA A 71 7.07 -12.75 -19.82
C ALA A 71 7.70 -11.80 -20.87
N GLU A 72 8.34 -12.40 -21.89
CA GLU A 72 8.97 -11.65 -22.98
C GLU A 72 7.94 -10.85 -23.80
N GLU A 73 6.75 -11.43 -24.00
CA GLU A 73 5.60 -10.77 -24.61
C GLU A 73 4.51 -10.56 -23.55
N LEU A 74 3.91 -9.37 -23.56
CA LEU A 74 2.88 -8.98 -22.61
C LEU A 74 1.50 -9.41 -23.11
N ASP A 75 0.93 -10.45 -22.52
CA ASP A 75 -0.45 -10.86 -22.74
C ASP A 75 -1.39 -10.17 -21.72
N ALA A 76 -1.96 -9.04 -22.14
CA ALA A 76 -2.83 -8.23 -21.29
C ALA A 76 -4.12 -8.97 -20.87
N ASP A 77 -4.68 -9.82 -21.73
CA ASP A 77 -5.92 -10.55 -21.45
C ASP A 77 -5.66 -11.67 -20.44
N ALA A 78 -4.57 -12.42 -20.59
CA ALA A 78 -4.17 -13.43 -19.62
C ALA A 78 -3.87 -12.83 -18.24
N ILE A 79 -3.26 -11.63 -18.20
CA ILE A 79 -3.03 -10.90 -16.95
C ILE A 79 -4.37 -10.48 -16.32
N ALA A 80 -5.29 -9.93 -17.12
CA ALA A 80 -6.60 -9.51 -16.62
C ALA A 80 -7.38 -10.67 -16.00
N ASP A 81 -7.35 -11.85 -16.64
CA ASP A 81 -7.98 -13.06 -16.13
C ASP A 81 -7.30 -13.59 -14.86
N ALA A 82 -5.96 -13.59 -14.80
CA ALA A 82 -5.22 -14.00 -13.61
C ALA A 82 -5.51 -13.07 -12.42
N GLN A 83 -5.56 -11.75 -12.65
CA GLN A 83 -5.93 -10.78 -11.63
C GLN A 83 -7.39 -10.91 -11.19
N LYS A 84 -8.31 -11.23 -12.12
CA LYS A 84 -9.72 -11.47 -11.80
C LYS A 84 -9.86 -12.65 -10.84
N GLU A 85 -9.11 -13.72 -11.07
CA GLU A 85 -9.10 -14.88 -10.18
C GLU A 85 -8.49 -14.55 -8.81
N GLU A 86 -7.36 -13.83 -8.76
CA GLU A 86 -6.78 -13.38 -7.48
C GLU A 86 -7.80 -12.54 -6.69
N ARG A 87 -8.44 -11.55 -7.33
CA ARG A 87 -9.46 -10.70 -6.69
C ARG A 87 -10.63 -11.53 -6.17
N ARG A 88 -11.10 -12.51 -6.95
CA ARG A 88 -12.20 -13.40 -6.53
C ARG A 88 -11.85 -14.15 -5.24
N LEU A 89 -10.65 -14.74 -5.17
CA LEU A 89 -10.18 -15.49 -4.00
C LEU A 89 -9.97 -14.58 -2.78
N VAL A 90 -9.39 -13.39 -2.98
CA VAL A 90 -9.21 -12.40 -1.92
C VAL A 90 -10.54 -11.92 -1.36
N MET A 91 -11.53 -11.66 -2.24
CA MET A 91 -12.88 -11.26 -1.81
C MET A 91 -13.60 -12.37 -1.06
N GLN A 92 -13.38 -13.64 -1.45
CA GLN A 92 -13.90 -14.78 -0.70
C GLN A 92 -13.36 -14.83 0.73
N GLU A 93 -12.05 -14.64 0.93
CA GLU A 93 -11.49 -14.60 2.28
C GLU A 93 -11.97 -13.37 3.07
N HIS A 94 -12.07 -12.21 2.43
CA HIS A 94 -12.65 -11.03 3.07
C HIS A 94 -14.08 -11.27 3.53
N ALA A 95 -14.95 -11.84 2.69
CA ALA A 95 -16.33 -12.15 3.06
C ALA A 95 -16.41 -13.08 4.29
N ARG A 96 -15.55 -14.09 4.35
CA ARG A 96 -15.45 -15.00 5.50
C ARG A 96 -15.00 -14.28 6.78
N ALA A 97 -13.97 -13.45 6.68
CA ALA A 97 -13.51 -12.63 7.81
C ALA A 97 -14.60 -11.66 8.29
N HIS A 98 -15.34 -11.04 7.37
CA HIS A 98 -16.48 -10.17 7.71
C HIS A 98 -17.60 -10.93 8.43
N ALA A 99 -17.93 -12.15 7.98
CA ALA A 99 -18.92 -12.98 8.64
C ALA A 99 -18.53 -13.31 10.09
N ARG A 100 -17.25 -13.69 10.33
CA ARG A 100 -16.73 -13.95 11.68
C ARG A 100 -16.79 -12.71 12.58
N MET A 101 -16.38 -11.55 12.05
CA MET A 101 -16.43 -10.30 12.79
C MET A 101 -17.88 -9.89 13.12
N LEU A 102 -18.81 -10.08 12.19
CA LEU A 102 -20.23 -9.80 12.42
C LEU A 102 -20.81 -10.66 13.54
N ASP A 103 -20.45 -11.94 13.58
CA ASP A 103 -20.85 -12.84 14.66
C ASP A 103 -20.28 -12.38 16.02
N ALA A 104 -19.01 -11.97 16.04
CA ALA A 104 -18.40 -11.40 17.24
C ALA A 104 -19.14 -10.15 17.73
N TYR A 105 -19.53 -9.24 16.83
CA TYR A 105 -20.28 -8.03 17.18
C TYR A 105 -21.66 -8.34 17.80
N LYS A 106 -22.34 -9.39 17.32
CA LYS A 106 -23.61 -9.84 17.90
C LYS A 106 -23.45 -10.29 19.34
N GLY A 107 -22.32 -10.94 19.65
CA GLY A 107 -21.99 -11.41 21.00
C GLY A 107 -21.45 -10.34 21.96
N LEU A 108 -21.22 -9.10 21.51
CA LEU A 108 -20.75 -8.01 22.38
C LEU A 108 -21.91 -7.39 23.18
N SER A 109 -21.59 -6.88 24.36
CA SER A 109 -22.49 -6.01 25.12
C SER A 109 -22.74 -4.68 24.38
N ALA A 110 -23.79 -3.96 24.74
CA ALA A 110 -24.07 -2.64 24.15
C ALA A 110 -22.94 -1.64 24.43
N GLY A 111 -22.38 -1.64 25.65
CA GLY A 111 -21.24 -0.79 26.02
C GLY A 111 -19.98 -1.14 25.22
N ASP A 112 -19.70 -2.42 25.02
CA ASP A 112 -18.56 -2.88 24.23
C ASP A 112 -18.68 -2.50 22.75
N ARG A 113 -19.88 -2.60 22.17
CA ARG A 113 -20.11 -2.14 20.79
C ARG A 113 -19.85 -0.65 20.63
N GLN A 114 -20.29 0.16 21.60
CA GLN A 114 -20.05 1.61 21.59
C GLN A 114 -18.56 1.94 21.72
N ALA A 115 -17.87 1.29 22.66
CA ALA A 115 -16.44 1.45 22.86
C ALA A 115 -15.63 1.03 21.62
N PHE A 116 -16.00 -0.08 20.99
CA PHE A 116 -15.41 -0.52 19.72
C PHE A 116 -15.64 0.51 18.60
N ALA A 117 -16.88 1.00 18.43
CA ALA A 117 -17.20 1.99 17.41
C ALA A 117 -16.42 3.31 17.62
N ALA A 118 -16.28 3.77 18.86
CA ALA A 118 -15.47 4.94 19.19
C ALA A 118 -13.99 4.73 18.84
N ALA A 119 -13.43 3.56 19.20
CA ALA A 119 -12.05 3.22 18.86
C ALA A 119 -11.81 3.17 17.34
N VAL A 120 -12.75 2.62 16.57
CA VAL A 120 -12.67 2.57 15.10
C VAL A 120 -12.71 3.97 14.50
N LYS A 121 -13.62 4.85 14.95
CA LYS A 121 -13.68 6.25 14.49
C LYS A 121 -12.39 7.02 14.76
N MET A 122 -11.80 6.85 15.95
CA MET A 122 -10.52 7.48 16.28
C MET A 122 -9.38 6.98 15.39
N ARG A 123 -9.35 5.67 15.11
CA ARG A 123 -8.37 5.09 14.20
C ARG A 123 -8.55 5.62 12.77
N GLU A 124 -9.78 5.70 12.29
CA GLU A 124 -10.08 6.26 10.96
C GLU A 124 -9.64 7.72 10.86
N ALA A 125 -9.93 8.54 11.87
CA ALA A 125 -9.48 9.92 11.92
C ALA A 125 -7.94 10.03 11.87
N ARG A 126 -7.23 9.16 12.58
CA ARG A 126 -5.76 9.09 12.55
C ARG A 126 -5.24 8.74 11.15
N ILE A 127 -5.81 7.71 10.51
CA ILE A 127 -5.42 7.30 9.15
C ILE A 127 -5.68 8.44 8.16
N ARG A 128 -6.85 9.11 8.22
CA ARG A 128 -7.15 10.26 7.36
C ARG A 128 -6.13 11.39 7.54
N MET A 129 -5.75 11.68 8.78
CA MET A 129 -4.73 12.70 9.07
C MET A 129 -3.35 12.30 8.52
N GLU A 130 -2.95 11.05 8.67
CA GLU A 130 -1.69 10.53 8.12
C GLU A 130 -1.67 10.59 6.59
N MET A 131 -2.77 10.22 5.94
CA MET A 131 -2.91 10.30 4.49
C MET A 131 -2.85 11.74 3.98
N SER A 132 -3.48 12.68 4.69
CA SER A 132 -3.36 14.12 4.36
C SER A 132 -1.91 14.58 4.45
N ARG A 133 -1.22 14.27 5.54
CA ARG A 133 0.20 14.64 5.71
C ARG A 133 1.10 14.00 4.64
N ALA A 134 0.81 12.77 4.24
CA ALA A 134 1.55 12.11 3.17
C ALA A 134 1.34 12.84 1.83
N ARG A 135 0.11 13.27 1.53
CA ARG A 135 -0.22 14.07 0.34
C ARG A 135 0.54 15.40 0.34
N ASP A 136 0.53 16.14 1.44
CA ASP A 136 1.24 17.42 1.56
C ASP A 136 2.75 17.26 1.36
N ARG A 137 3.33 16.14 1.81
CA ARG A 137 4.75 15.84 1.58
C ARG A 137 5.04 15.55 0.12
N MET A 138 4.18 14.78 -0.55
CA MET A 138 4.33 14.50 -1.99
C MET A 138 4.28 15.79 -2.81
N GLU A 139 3.32 16.67 -2.54
CA GLU A 139 3.20 17.95 -3.23
C GLU A 139 4.45 18.83 -3.06
N LYS A 140 5.02 18.88 -1.85
CA LYS A 140 6.29 19.59 -1.61
C LYS A 140 7.47 18.96 -2.36
N LEU A 141 7.52 17.63 -2.45
CA LEU A 141 8.55 16.94 -3.21
C LEU A 141 8.44 17.24 -4.71
N ASP A 142 7.22 17.26 -5.25
CA ASP A 142 6.97 17.60 -6.65
C ASP A 142 7.43 19.03 -6.97
N GLN A 143 7.09 20.00 -6.10
CA GLN A 143 7.55 21.39 -6.24
C GLN A 143 9.08 21.51 -6.21
N LEU A 144 9.76 20.77 -5.33
CA LEU A 144 11.22 20.75 -5.28
C LEU A 144 11.83 20.15 -6.54
N MET A 145 11.24 19.08 -7.08
CA MET A 145 11.71 18.44 -8.32
C MET A 145 11.53 19.36 -9.52
N GLU A 146 10.41 20.07 -9.62
CA GLU A 146 10.18 21.08 -10.67
C GLU A 146 11.22 22.22 -10.59
N TYR A 147 11.47 22.74 -9.38
CA TYR A 147 12.49 23.76 -9.18
C TYR A 147 13.90 23.29 -9.60
N GLN A 148 14.27 22.06 -9.23
CA GLN A 148 15.55 21.47 -9.64
C GLN A 148 15.63 21.26 -11.15
N ALA A 149 14.56 20.79 -11.79
CA ALA A 149 14.50 20.62 -13.23
C ALA A 149 14.66 21.95 -13.98
N GLN A 150 14.00 23.01 -13.52
CA GLN A 150 14.14 24.37 -14.06
C GLN A 150 15.58 24.88 -13.92
N ARG A 151 16.20 24.71 -12.74
CA ARG A 151 17.59 25.11 -12.51
C ARG A 151 18.57 24.37 -13.42
N MET A 152 18.38 23.07 -13.61
CA MET A 152 19.20 22.27 -14.52
C MET A 152 19.03 22.67 -15.98
N ALA A 153 17.81 23.02 -16.40
CA ALA A 153 17.54 23.53 -17.74
C ALA A 153 18.26 24.87 -18.00
N GLN A 154 18.26 25.77 -17.01
CA GLN A 154 19.00 27.05 -17.10
C GLN A 154 20.51 26.84 -17.19
N ILE A 155 21.08 25.95 -16.37
CA ILE A 155 22.53 25.63 -16.42
C ILE A 155 22.90 25.07 -17.80
N ARG A 156 22.11 24.13 -18.35
CA ARG A 156 22.35 23.59 -19.70
C ARG A 156 22.25 24.67 -20.78
N ALA A 157 21.29 25.60 -20.67
CA ALA A 157 21.14 26.69 -21.62
C ALA A 157 22.34 27.65 -21.59
N GLN A 158 22.88 27.95 -20.40
CA GLN A 158 24.09 28.77 -20.23
C GLN A 158 25.33 28.08 -20.80
N GLN A 159 25.52 26.78 -20.53
CA GLN A 159 26.64 26.01 -21.09
C GLN A 159 26.59 25.97 -22.61
N ARG A 160 25.40 25.80 -23.21
CA ARG A 160 25.23 25.87 -24.67
C ARG A 160 25.60 27.25 -25.23
N ARG A 161 25.20 28.33 -24.55
CA ARG A 161 25.52 29.71 -24.96
C ARG A 161 27.02 30.03 -24.82
N GLY A 162 27.65 29.61 -23.73
CA GLY A 162 29.09 29.79 -23.52
C GLY A 162 29.93 29.00 -24.54
N ALA A 163 29.52 27.76 -24.85
CA ALA A 163 30.17 26.95 -25.89
C ALA A 163 30.04 27.59 -27.29
N SER A 164 28.90 28.23 -27.60
CA SER A 164 28.76 28.95 -28.87
C SER A 164 29.56 30.25 -28.96
N GLN A 165 29.87 30.90 -27.83
CA GLN A 165 30.69 32.13 -27.82
C GLN A 165 32.19 31.83 -28.02
N GLN A 166 32.70 30.75 -27.43
CA GLN A 166 34.10 30.33 -27.63
C GLN A 166 34.40 29.93 -29.08
N VAL A 167 33.45 29.30 -29.77
CA VAL A 167 33.63 28.92 -31.20
C VAL A 167 33.62 30.13 -32.14
N SER A 168 33.03 31.25 -31.72
CA SER A 168 33.05 32.51 -32.48
C SER A 168 34.26 33.40 -32.22
N GLU A 169 34.99 33.21 -31.12
CA GLU A 169 36.25 33.93 -30.84
C GLU A 169 37.48 33.24 -31.47
N ASP A 170 37.40 31.94 -31.76
CA ASP A 170 38.45 31.15 -32.42
C ASP A 170 38.39 31.18 -33.98
N ARG A 171 37.62 32.11 -34.57
CA ARG A 171 37.54 32.32 -36.03
C ARG A 171 38.01 33.71 -36.43
#